data_AF-A0A969AJ44-F1
#
_entry.id   AF-A0A969AJ44-F1
#
_cell.length_a   1.000
_cell.length_b   1.000
_cell.length_c   1.000
_cell.angle_alpha   90.00
_cell.angle_beta   90.00
_cell.angle_gamma   90.00
#
_symmetry.space_group_name_H-M   'P 1'
#
loop_
_entity.id
_entity.type
_entity.pdbx_description
1 polymer ?
#
loop_
_entity_poly.entity_id
_entity_poly.type
_entity_poly.pdbx_seq_one_letter_code
_entity_poly.pdbx_strand_id
1 'polypeptide(L)'
;MANKFINIVRNRLYKKGYQGFTKQEFIDCAIAIGLEDMDNPTKEELNKAVEFLIDKQLNQLSKVEEEENIVNVTLPEREETALTKSEKQDLVQQQSESMGITLNEQDVIAIASNSHDQIADRVAFLEEAKGLITQYLANQVNNYRERSAQVLGEINGAVNDASSQISQIDEGINQGLSRILGGVAATASERKSANRATLSRLRAALNPGN
;
A
#
# COMPACT_ATOMS: atom_id res chain seq x y z
N MET A 1 -10.26 9.47 -23.87
CA MET A 1 -11.01 8.22 -24.15
C MET A 1 -10.01 7.09 -24.35
N ALA A 2 -10.30 5.90 -23.83
CA ALA A 2 -9.49 4.71 -24.08
C ALA A 2 -10.11 3.95 -25.25
N ASN A 3 -9.43 3.93 -26.39
CA ASN A 3 -9.94 3.41 -27.67
C ASN A 3 -10.25 1.92 -27.57
N LYS A 4 -11.34 1.49 -28.22
CA LYS A 4 -11.86 0.11 -28.15
C LYS A 4 -10.80 -0.94 -28.54
N PHE A 5 -9.99 -0.63 -29.55
CA PHE A 5 -8.82 -1.41 -29.97
C PHE A 5 -7.87 -1.72 -28.82
N ILE A 6 -7.42 -0.70 -28.08
CA ILE A 6 -6.41 -0.83 -27.02
C ILE A 6 -6.91 -1.78 -25.92
N ASN A 7 -8.18 -1.65 -25.53
CA ASN A 7 -8.74 -2.49 -24.47
C ASN A 7 -8.89 -3.95 -24.90
N ILE A 8 -9.29 -4.21 -26.15
CA ILE A 8 -9.45 -5.57 -26.66
C ILE A 8 -8.09 -6.25 -26.85
N VAL A 9 -7.12 -5.57 -27.46
CA VAL A 9 -5.76 -6.11 -27.67
C VAL A 9 -5.07 -6.37 -26.33
N ARG A 10 -5.16 -5.44 -25.37
CA ARG A 10 -4.62 -5.62 -24.00
C ARG A 10 -5.20 -6.86 -23.31
N ASN A 11 -6.53 -7.02 -23.33
CA ASN A 11 -7.17 -8.19 -22.73
C ASN A 11 -6.74 -9.51 -23.38
N ARG A 12 -6.48 -9.51 -24.70
CA ARG A 12 -5.99 -10.71 -25.40
C ARG A 12 -4.53 -11.03 -25.05
N LEU A 13 -3.68 -10.01 -24.94
CA LEU A 13 -2.29 -10.17 -24.53
C LEU A 13 -2.18 -10.67 -23.09
N TYR A 14 -3.00 -10.14 -22.18
CA TYR A 14 -3.03 -10.56 -20.78
C TYR A 14 -3.45 -12.04 -20.63
N LYS A 15 -4.44 -12.49 -21.41
CA LYS A 15 -4.82 -13.92 -21.46
C LYS A 15 -3.70 -14.83 -21.99
N LYS A 16 -2.79 -14.28 -22.80
CA LYS A 16 -1.61 -14.98 -23.33
C LYS A 16 -0.37 -14.82 -22.44
N GLY A 17 -0.47 -14.13 -21.30
CA GLY A 17 0.65 -13.92 -20.37
C GLY A 17 1.55 -12.73 -20.69
N TYR A 18 1.27 -11.96 -21.74
CA TYR A 18 2.06 -10.79 -22.12
C TYR A 18 1.48 -9.53 -21.48
N GLN A 19 2.25 -8.87 -20.62
CA GLN A 19 1.86 -7.67 -19.88
C GLN A 19 2.94 -6.57 -20.01
N GLY A 20 2.64 -5.36 -19.54
CA GLY A 20 3.59 -4.25 -19.51
C GLY A 20 3.53 -3.26 -20.68
N PHE A 21 2.72 -3.52 -21.71
CA PHE A 21 2.59 -2.60 -22.86
C PHE A 21 2.01 -1.24 -22.48
N THR A 22 2.73 -0.19 -22.86
CA THR A 22 2.32 1.21 -22.72
C THR A 22 1.24 1.58 -23.74
N LYS A 23 0.51 2.66 -23.46
CA LYS A 23 -0.49 3.19 -24.40
C LYS A 23 0.14 3.58 -25.75
N GLN A 24 1.38 4.07 -25.75
CA GLN A 24 2.10 4.45 -26.96
C GLN A 24 2.40 3.25 -27.84
N GLU A 25 2.79 2.11 -27.27
CA GLU A 25 3.07 0.90 -28.05
C GLU A 25 1.83 0.34 -28.75
N PHE A 26 0.64 0.50 -28.16
CA PHE A 26 -0.61 0.17 -28.84
C PHE A 26 -0.90 1.13 -30.01
N ILE A 27 -0.52 2.40 -29.90
CA ILE A 27 -0.68 3.39 -30.97
C ILE A 27 0.31 3.09 -32.09
N ASP A 28 1.58 2.84 -31.76
CA ASP A 28 2.62 2.47 -32.74
C ASP A 28 2.26 1.17 -33.47
N CYS A 29 1.68 0.20 -32.76
CA CYS A 29 1.15 -1.02 -33.36
C CYS A 29 -0.01 -0.74 -34.31
N ALA A 30 -0.97 0.12 -33.93
CA ALA A 30 -2.08 0.50 -34.79
C ALA A 30 -1.60 1.18 -36.09
N ILE A 31 -0.56 2.02 -35.99
CA ILE A 31 0.09 2.65 -37.15
C ILE A 31 0.80 1.58 -38.01
N ALA A 32 1.55 0.66 -37.39
CA ALA A 32 2.32 -0.36 -38.09
C ALA A 32 1.44 -1.37 -38.85
N ILE A 33 0.26 -1.69 -38.34
CA ILE A 33 -0.70 -2.59 -39.00
C ILE A 33 -1.64 -1.86 -39.98
N GLY A 34 -1.53 -0.54 -40.09
CA GLY A 34 -2.37 0.27 -40.97
C GLY A 34 -3.83 0.37 -40.53
N LEU A 35 -4.09 0.40 -39.22
CA LEU A 35 -5.46 0.50 -38.69
C LEU A 35 -6.01 1.91 -38.87
N GLU A 36 -7.04 2.06 -39.71
CA GLU A 36 -7.67 3.36 -39.99
C GLU A 36 -8.66 3.79 -38.90
N ASP A 37 -9.34 2.84 -38.23
CA ASP A 37 -10.34 3.12 -37.19
C ASP A 37 -10.06 2.31 -35.90
N MET A 38 -9.60 3.01 -34.85
CA MET A 38 -9.31 2.43 -33.55
C MET A 38 -10.55 2.12 -32.69
N ASP A 39 -11.71 2.64 -33.06
CA ASP A 39 -12.97 2.43 -32.32
C ASP A 39 -13.84 1.33 -32.94
N ASN A 40 -13.53 0.89 -34.17
CA ASN A 40 -14.16 -0.27 -34.80
C ASN A 40 -13.19 -1.24 -35.51
N PRO A 41 -12.20 -1.80 -34.79
CA PRO A 41 -11.24 -2.73 -35.39
C PRO A 41 -11.89 -4.08 -35.73
N THR A 42 -11.54 -4.63 -36.88
CA THR A 42 -11.93 -5.97 -37.33
C THR A 42 -11.20 -7.06 -36.54
N LYS A 43 -11.72 -8.29 -36.59
CA LYS A 43 -11.12 -9.43 -35.89
C LYS A 43 -9.71 -9.75 -36.41
N GLU A 44 -9.45 -9.54 -37.69
CA GLU A 44 -8.16 -9.77 -38.33
C GLU A 44 -7.12 -8.75 -37.88
N GLU A 45 -7.49 -7.46 -37.81
CA GLU A 45 -6.61 -6.40 -37.31
C GLU A 45 -6.27 -6.60 -35.83
N LEU A 46 -7.24 -7.05 -35.02
CA LEU A 46 -6.99 -7.38 -33.62
C LEU A 46 -6.04 -8.57 -33.44
N ASN A 47 -6.06 -9.55 -34.36
CA ASN A 47 -5.13 -10.67 -34.31
C ASN A 47 -3.73 -10.25 -34.76
N LYS A 48 -3.63 -9.52 -35.87
CA LYS A 48 -2.37 -8.93 -36.36
C LYS A 48 -1.71 -8.03 -35.31
N ALA A 49 -2.50 -7.24 -34.59
CA ALA A 49 -2.01 -6.39 -33.52
C ALA A 49 -1.42 -7.19 -32.34
N VAL A 50 -2.10 -8.26 -31.94
CA VAL A 50 -1.62 -9.14 -30.87
C VAL A 50 -0.35 -9.87 -31.29
N GLU A 51 -0.28 -10.39 -32.51
CA GLU A 51 0.91 -11.05 -33.06
C GLU A 51 2.08 -10.07 -33.17
N PHE A 52 1.85 -8.87 -33.71
CA PHE A 52 2.89 -7.83 -33.82
C PHE A 52 3.47 -7.43 -32.47
N LEU A 53 2.64 -7.27 -31.43
CA LEU A 53 3.10 -6.89 -30.09
C LEU A 53 3.84 -8.05 -29.39
N ILE A 54 3.39 -9.28 -29.60
CA ILE A 54 4.10 -10.48 -29.10
C ILE A 54 5.45 -10.60 -29.81
N ASP A 55 5.50 -10.47 -31.13
CA ASP A 55 6.73 -10.54 -31.92
C ASP A 55 7.68 -9.39 -31.56
N LYS A 56 7.16 -8.19 -31.30
CA LYS A 56 7.98 -7.07 -30.82
C LYS A 56 8.58 -7.36 -29.46
N GLN A 57 7.81 -7.91 -28.52
CA GLN A 57 8.30 -8.27 -27.19
C GLN A 57 9.28 -9.46 -27.24
N LEU A 58 9.02 -10.45 -28.10
CA LEU A 58 9.92 -11.59 -28.32
C LEU A 58 11.19 -11.19 -29.06
N ASN A 59 11.14 -10.32 -30.07
CA ASN A 59 12.32 -9.80 -30.76
C ASN A 59 13.12 -8.82 -29.89
N GLN A 60 12.51 -8.16 -28.91
CA GLN A 60 13.24 -7.46 -27.86
C GLN A 60 13.96 -8.41 -26.90
N LEU A 61 13.43 -9.62 -26.67
CA LEU A 61 14.14 -10.68 -25.95
C LEU A 61 15.23 -11.37 -26.80
N SER A 62 15.00 -11.58 -28.10
CA SER A 62 15.94 -12.25 -29.00
C SER A 62 17.08 -11.36 -29.50
N LYS A 63 16.98 -10.03 -29.37
CA LYS A 63 18.10 -9.09 -29.61
C LYS A 63 19.19 -9.13 -28.54
N VAL A 64 19.06 -9.98 -27.53
CA VAL A 64 20.08 -10.18 -26.48
C VAL A 64 21.11 -11.24 -26.88
N GLU A 65 20.88 -12.09 -27.89
CA GLU A 65 21.78 -13.24 -28.14
C GLU A 65 22.48 -13.34 -29.51
N GLU A 66 22.09 -12.60 -30.56
CA GLU A 66 22.85 -12.65 -31.82
C GLU A 66 22.91 -11.27 -32.50
N GLU A 67 24.00 -10.54 -32.28
CA GLU A 67 24.75 -9.83 -33.32
C GLU A 67 26.05 -9.28 -32.69
N GLU A 68 27.06 -10.15 -32.59
CA GLU A 68 28.44 -9.74 -32.86
C GLU A 68 28.48 -9.22 -34.31
N ASN A 69 28.11 -7.96 -34.52
CA ASN A 69 28.38 -7.28 -35.77
C ASN A 69 29.17 -6.01 -35.45
N ILE A 70 30.42 -6.06 -35.88
CA ILE A 70 31.43 -5.03 -35.76
C ILE A 70 30.93 -3.77 -36.50
N VAL A 71 30.17 -2.92 -35.81
CA VAL A 71 30.09 -1.52 -36.19
C VAL A 71 31.25 -0.83 -35.49
N ASN A 72 32.31 -0.64 -36.25
CA ASN A 72 33.41 0.26 -35.95
C ASN A 72 32.84 1.68 -35.82
N VAL A 73 32.19 1.98 -34.70
CA VAL A 73 31.90 3.36 -34.32
C VAL A 73 33.23 3.88 -33.80
N THR A 74 33.90 4.70 -34.62
CA THR A 74 34.91 5.61 -34.11
C THR A 74 34.22 6.59 -33.16
N LEU A 75 33.98 6.15 -31.92
CA LEU A 75 33.73 7.03 -30.80
C LEU A 75 35.05 7.75 -30.53
N PRO A 76 35.03 9.08 -30.34
CA PRO A 76 36.22 9.75 -29.86
C PRO A 76 36.62 9.09 -28.54
N GLU A 77 37.88 8.66 -28.43
CA GLU A 77 38.52 8.31 -27.17
C GLU A 77 38.20 9.42 -26.17
N ARG A 78 37.22 9.17 -25.30
CA ARG A 78 36.95 10.02 -24.14
C ARG A 78 37.58 9.29 -22.97
N GLU A 79 38.57 9.96 -22.41
CA GLU A 79 39.21 9.62 -21.15
C GLU A 79 38.18 9.08 -20.14
N GLU A 80 38.50 7.95 -19.52
CA GLU A 80 37.73 7.30 -18.45
C GLU A 80 37.45 8.31 -17.34
N THR A 81 36.32 9.00 -17.46
CA THR A 81 35.83 9.95 -16.47
C THR A 81 34.56 9.35 -15.90
N ALA A 82 34.49 9.30 -14.56
CA ALA A 82 33.36 8.72 -13.84
C ALA A 82 32.01 9.29 -14.32
N LEU A 83 30.96 8.47 -14.26
CA LEU A 83 29.61 8.87 -14.67
C LEU A 83 29.15 10.11 -13.89
N THR A 84 28.58 11.08 -14.61
CA THR A 84 28.04 12.28 -14.00
C THR A 84 26.78 11.97 -13.19
N LYS A 85 26.43 12.83 -12.22
CA LYS A 85 25.22 12.65 -11.39
C LYS A 85 23.93 12.53 -12.21
N SER A 86 23.83 13.28 -13.31
CA SER A 86 22.68 13.22 -14.22
C SER A 86 22.61 11.87 -14.92
N GLU A 87 23.75 11.39 -15.46
CA GLU A 87 23.79 10.07 -16.12
C GLU A 87 23.45 8.94 -15.15
N LYS A 88 23.90 9.03 -13.90
CA LYS A 88 23.54 8.06 -12.85
C LYS A 88 22.03 8.04 -12.58
N GLN A 89 21.38 9.19 -12.52
CA GLN A 89 19.92 9.29 -12.34
C GLN A 89 19.17 8.70 -13.54
N ASP A 90 19.60 9.04 -14.76
CA ASP A 90 19.00 8.51 -15.98
C ASP A 90 19.12 6.98 -16.05
N LEU A 91 20.28 6.43 -15.68
CA LEU A 91 20.52 4.99 -15.66
C LEU A 91 19.70 4.29 -14.56
N VAL A 92 19.54 4.89 -13.38
CA VAL A 92 18.63 4.39 -12.34
C VAL A 92 17.18 4.39 -12.84
N GLN A 93 16.75 5.46 -13.51
CA GLN A 93 15.40 5.54 -14.07
C GLN A 93 15.18 4.45 -15.13
N GLN A 94 16.08 4.34 -16.11
CA GLN A 94 16.03 3.30 -17.15
C GLN A 94 16.02 1.89 -16.56
N GLN A 95 16.85 1.64 -15.55
CA GLN A 95 16.90 0.34 -14.88
C GLN A 95 15.62 0.06 -14.09
N SER A 96 15.03 1.06 -13.45
CA SER A 96 13.76 0.88 -12.75
C SER A 96 12.62 0.57 -13.71
N GLU A 97 12.57 1.25 -14.87
CA GLU A 97 11.59 1.02 -15.92
C GLU A 97 11.73 -0.36 -16.54
N SER A 98 12.97 -0.84 -16.77
CA SER A 98 13.23 -2.19 -17.28
C SER A 98 12.79 -3.27 -16.30
N MET A 99 12.81 -2.98 -14.99
CA MET A 99 12.27 -3.83 -13.93
C MET A 99 10.75 -3.68 -13.75
N GLY A 100 10.07 -2.81 -14.51
CA GLY A 100 8.64 -2.53 -14.37
C GLY A 100 8.29 -1.73 -13.10
N ILE A 101 9.27 -1.05 -12.51
CA ILE A 101 9.13 -0.24 -11.30
C ILE A 101 9.04 1.24 -11.72
N THR A 102 8.00 1.92 -11.28
CA THR A 102 7.91 3.38 -11.44
C THR A 102 8.42 4.06 -10.18
N LEU A 103 9.61 4.64 -10.26
CA LEU A 103 10.16 5.49 -9.21
C LEU A 103 9.73 6.94 -9.41
N ASN A 104 9.55 7.69 -8.32
CA ASN A 104 9.41 9.14 -8.41
C ASN A 104 10.80 9.80 -8.51
N GLU A 105 10.84 11.06 -8.90
CA GLU A 105 12.10 11.80 -9.11
C GLU A 105 12.99 11.83 -7.85
N GLN A 106 12.41 11.94 -6.65
CA GLN A 106 13.18 11.94 -5.41
C GLN A 106 13.79 10.57 -5.09
N ASP A 107 13.07 9.47 -5.39
CA ASP A 107 13.58 8.11 -5.22
C ASP A 107 14.77 7.86 -6.16
N VAL A 108 14.67 8.30 -7.41
CA VAL A 108 15.75 8.21 -8.40
C VAL A 108 16.98 8.96 -7.92
N ILE A 109 16.81 10.20 -7.44
CA ILE A 109 17.91 11.01 -6.89
C ILE A 109 18.55 10.32 -5.69
N ALA A 110 17.75 9.78 -4.77
CA ALA A 110 18.24 9.12 -3.56
C ALA A 110 19.02 7.84 -3.88
N ILE A 111 18.50 7.01 -4.79
CA ILE A 111 19.15 5.77 -5.23
C ILE A 111 20.44 6.08 -5.98
N ALA A 112 20.41 7.02 -6.95
CA ALA A 112 21.60 7.41 -7.70
C ALA A 112 22.70 7.99 -6.79
N SER A 113 22.32 8.70 -5.73
CA SER A 113 23.27 9.27 -4.76
C SER A 113 23.90 8.24 -3.82
N ASN A 114 23.33 7.03 -3.73
CA ASN A 114 23.90 5.92 -2.96
C ASN A 114 24.87 5.03 -3.77
N SER A 115 25.07 5.34 -5.06
CA SER A 115 26.02 4.64 -5.93
C SER A 115 27.47 5.07 -5.70
N HIS A 116 28.41 4.22 -6.07
CA HIS A 116 29.83 4.58 -5.99
C HIS A 116 30.22 5.66 -7.01
N ASP A 117 30.92 6.69 -6.54
CA ASP A 117 31.34 7.85 -7.37
C ASP A 117 32.38 7.53 -8.44
N GLN A 118 33.00 6.35 -8.40
CA GLN A 118 34.10 5.98 -9.29
C GLN A 118 33.72 5.05 -10.45
N ILE A 119 32.44 4.71 -10.59
CA ILE A 119 32.01 3.86 -11.70
C ILE A 119 32.01 4.67 -13.00
N ALA A 120 32.94 4.34 -13.89
CA ALA A 120 33.00 4.86 -15.25
C ALA A 120 32.25 3.96 -16.25
N ASP A 121 32.10 2.67 -15.94
CA ASP A 121 31.39 1.71 -16.78
C ASP A 121 29.87 1.73 -16.51
N ARG A 122 29.10 2.05 -17.56
CA ARG A 122 27.63 2.08 -17.52
C ARG A 122 27.02 0.71 -17.24
N VAL A 123 27.63 -0.39 -17.71
CA VAL A 123 27.11 -1.73 -17.49
C VAL A 123 27.27 -2.12 -16.02
N ALA A 124 28.47 -1.89 -15.46
CA ALA A 124 28.71 -2.06 -14.04
C ALA A 124 27.77 -1.20 -13.18
N PHE A 125 27.48 0.03 -13.62
CA PHE A 125 26.53 0.90 -12.93
C PHE A 125 25.10 0.37 -12.95
N LEU A 126 24.63 -0.18 -14.08
CA LEU A 126 23.25 -0.71 -14.18
C LEU A 126 23.02 -1.91 -13.24
N GLU A 127 24.02 -2.78 -13.07
CA GLU A 127 23.95 -3.87 -12.08
C GLU A 127 23.98 -3.35 -10.64
N GLU A 128 24.79 -2.32 -10.34
CA GLU A 128 24.73 -1.65 -9.03
C GLU A 128 23.36 -1.00 -8.80
N ALA A 129 22.84 -0.27 -9.79
CA ALA A 129 21.55 0.39 -9.74
C ALA A 129 20.42 -0.60 -9.48
N LYS A 130 20.44 -1.78 -10.13
CA LYS A 130 19.49 -2.87 -9.85
C LYS A 130 19.53 -3.31 -8.38
N GLY A 131 20.74 -3.47 -7.83
CA GLY A 131 20.94 -3.79 -6.42
C GLY A 131 20.39 -2.70 -5.49
N LEU A 132 20.71 -1.43 -5.76
CA LEU A 132 20.27 -0.28 -4.99
C LEU A 132 18.75 -0.09 -5.05
N ILE A 133 18.12 -0.26 -6.22
CA ILE A 133 16.66 -0.24 -6.39
C ILE A 133 16.01 -1.35 -5.56
N THR A 134 16.55 -2.57 -5.62
CA THR A 134 16.03 -3.71 -4.87
C THR A 134 16.13 -3.47 -3.35
N GLN A 135 17.27 -2.94 -2.89
CA GLN A 135 17.48 -2.60 -1.49
C GLN A 135 16.54 -1.47 -1.04
N TYR A 136 16.36 -0.44 -1.86
CA TYR A 136 15.45 0.66 -1.60
C TYR A 136 14.01 0.16 -1.40
N LEU A 137 13.53 -0.68 -2.31
CA LEU A 137 12.20 -1.28 -2.22
C LEU A 137 12.04 -2.19 -0.99
N ALA A 138 13.05 -3.00 -0.68
CA ALA A 138 13.04 -3.84 0.52
C ALA A 138 12.95 -2.99 1.81
N ASN A 139 13.71 -1.89 1.88
CA ASN A 139 13.66 -0.96 2.99
C ASN A 139 12.30 -0.27 3.10
N GLN A 140 11.69 0.15 1.98
CA GLN A 140 10.35 0.72 1.99
C GLN A 140 9.31 -0.26 2.51
N VAL A 141 9.33 -1.51 2.03
CA VAL A 141 8.43 -2.56 2.52
C VAL A 141 8.60 -2.79 4.02
N ASN A 142 9.84 -2.83 4.52
CA ASN A 142 10.11 -2.98 5.94
C ASN A 142 9.60 -1.78 6.76
N ASN A 143 9.84 -0.55 6.30
CA ASN A 143 9.30 0.66 6.93
C ASN A 143 7.76 0.63 7.00
N TYR A 144 7.09 0.22 5.92
CA TYR A 144 5.63 0.09 5.93
C TYR A 144 5.15 -0.99 6.90
N ARG A 145 5.87 -2.11 7.01
CA ARG A 145 5.56 -3.17 7.98
C ARG A 145 5.71 -2.69 9.41
N GLU A 146 6.81 -2.04 9.73
CA GLU A 146 7.08 -1.49 11.07
C GLU A 146 6.03 -0.44 11.46
N ARG A 147 5.73 0.50 10.56
CA ARG A 147 4.71 1.51 10.81
C ARG A 147 3.32 0.91 10.97
N SER A 148 3.00 -0.13 10.20
CA SER A 148 1.73 -0.87 10.36
C SER A 148 1.67 -1.58 11.71
N ALA A 149 2.76 -2.23 12.14
CA ALA A 149 2.84 -2.88 13.44
C ALA A 149 2.71 -1.88 14.59
N GLN A 150 3.31 -0.68 14.47
CA GLN A 150 3.15 0.40 15.44
C GLN A 150 1.69 0.83 15.56
N VAL A 151 1.02 1.12 14.43
CA VAL A 151 -0.38 1.55 14.43
C VAL A 151 -1.28 0.47 15.04
N LEU A 152 -1.04 -0.81 14.73
CA LEU A 152 -1.78 -1.91 15.37
C LEU A 152 -1.52 -1.98 16.88
N GLY A 153 -0.30 -1.71 17.33
CA GLY A 153 0.04 -1.59 18.74
C GLY A 153 -0.73 -0.47 19.44
N GLU A 154 -0.79 0.71 18.83
CA GLU A 154 -1.54 1.87 19.35
C GLU A 154 -3.05 1.58 19.43
N ILE A 155 -3.63 0.95 18.41
CA ILE A 155 -5.04 0.54 18.41
C ILE A 155 -5.30 -0.47 19.53
N ASN A 156 -4.46 -1.49 19.66
CA ASN A 156 -4.61 -2.48 20.73
C ASN A 156 -4.49 -1.85 22.13
N GLY A 157 -3.57 -0.89 22.30
CA GLY A 157 -3.45 -0.11 23.53
C GLY A 157 -4.74 0.63 23.86
N ALA A 158 -5.27 1.40 22.90
CA ALA A 158 -6.50 2.15 23.07
C ALA A 158 -7.72 1.26 23.38
N VAL A 159 -7.82 0.09 22.75
CA VAL A 159 -8.90 -0.89 23.02
C VAL A 159 -8.78 -1.46 24.44
N ASN A 160 -7.56 -1.81 24.88
CA ASN A 160 -7.34 -2.32 26.23
C ASN A 160 -7.64 -1.25 27.29
N ASP A 161 -7.24 0.00 27.05
CA ASP A 161 -7.53 1.12 27.95
C ASP A 161 -9.04 1.35 28.06
N ALA A 162 -9.75 1.35 26.93
CA ALA A 162 -11.21 1.45 26.92
C ALA A 162 -11.87 0.28 27.69
N SER A 163 -11.39 -0.95 27.49
CA SER A 163 -11.90 -2.13 28.21
C SER A 163 -11.68 -2.03 29.73
N SER A 164 -10.52 -1.50 30.15
CA SER A 164 -10.21 -1.25 31.56
C SER A 164 -11.15 -0.19 32.16
N GLN A 165 -11.37 0.92 31.44
CA GLN A 165 -12.30 1.97 31.87
C GLN A 165 -13.74 1.45 31.99
N ILE A 166 -14.21 0.65 31.04
CA ILE A 166 -15.55 0.03 31.11
C ILE A 166 -15.66 -0.85 32.35
N SER A 167 -14.65 -1.66 32.64
CA SER A 167 -14.65 -2.53 33.82
C SER A 167 -14.73 -1.72 35.12
N GLN A 168 -14.00 -0.59 35.21
CA GLN A 168 -14.06 0.31 36.36
C GLN A 168 -15.44 0.98 36.51
N ILE A 169 -16.06 1.36 35.39
CA ILE A 169 -17.42 1.93 35.38
C ILE A 169 -18.42 0.89 35.90
N ASP A 170 -18.35 -0.35 35.42
CA ASP A 170 -19.23 -1.44 35.84
C ASP A 170 -19.09 -1.74 37.34
N GLU A 171 -17.86 -1.78 37.86
CA GLU A 171 -17.61 -1.89 39.29
C GLU A 171 -18.21 -0.72 40.07
N GLY A 172 -18.02 0.51 39.59
CA GLY A 172 -18.58 1.72 40.19
C GLY A 172 -20.12 1.71 40.25
N ILE A 173 -20.77 1.27 39.17
CA ILE A 173 -22.23 1.10 39.10
C ILE A 173 -22.69 0.05 40.12
N ASN A 174 -22.05 -1.11 40.16
CA ASN A 174 -22.41 -2.19 41.08
C ASN A 174 -22.27 -1.77 42.55
N GLN A 175 -21.21 -1.04 42.89
CA GLN A 175 -21.03 -0.47 44.22
C GLN A 175 -22.10 0.58 44.54
N GLY A 176 -22.41 1.46 43.58
CA GLY A 176 -23.45 2.48 43.74
C GLY A 176 -24.83 1.86 43.99
N LEU A 177 -25.23 0.88 43.18
CA LEU A 177 -26.49 0.14 43.35
C LEU A 177 -26.55 -0.59 44.68
N SER A 178 -25.46 -1.24 45.10
CA SER A 178 -25.39 -1.91 46.40
C SER A 178 -25.59 -0.94 47.57
N ARG A 179 -25.01 0.26 47.50
CA ARG A 179 -25.22 1.32 48.51
C ARG A 179 -26.67 1.81 48.52
N ILE A 180 -27.28 2.02 47.35
CA ILE A 180 -28.68 2.43 47.24
C ILE A 180 -29.59 1.37 47.87
N LEU A 181 -29.40 0.09 47.53
CA LEU A 181 -30.18 -1.02 48.09
C LEU A 181 -30.03 -1.08 49.62
N GLY A 182 -28.81 -0.92 50.13
CA GLY A 182 -28.55 -0.82 51.57
C GLY A 182 -29.28 0.36 52.23
N GLY A 183 -29.24 1.54 51.62
CA GLY A 183 -29.93 2.74 52.11
C GLY A 183 -31.46 2.62 52.10
N VAL A 184 -32.03 2.00 51.06
CA VAL A 184 -33.47 1.70 50.98
C VAL A 184 -33.87 0.73 52.10
N ALA A 185 -33.10 -0.34 52.32
CA ALA A 185 -33.37 -1.31 53.38
C ALA A 185 -33.29 -0.67 54.77
N ALA A 186 -32.28 0.18 55.03
CA ALA A 186 -32.14 0.92 56.27
C ALA A 186 -33.34 1.87 56.49
N THR A 187 -33.69 2.67 55.48
CA THR A 187 -34.85 3.59 55.54
C THR A 187 -36.15 2.85 55.81
N ALA A 188 -36.37 1.69 55.18
CA ALA A 188 -37.55 0.87 55.42
C ALA A 188 -37.61 0.34 56.85
N SER A 189 -36.46 -0.10 57.40
CA SER A 189 -36.34 -0.54 58.80
C SER A 189 -36.63 0.59 59.78
N GLU A 190 -36.04 1.77 59.57
CA GLU A 190 -36.27 2.96 60.38
C GLU A 190 -37.74 3.39 60.38
N ARG A 191 -38.38 3.45 59.20
CA ARG A 191 -39.81 3.75 59.09
C ARG A 191 -40.67 2.72 59.83
N LYS A 192 -40.36 1.43 59.72
CA LYS A 192 -41.07 0.37 60.45
C LYS A 192 -40.93 0.55 61.96
N SER A 193 -39.72 0.86 62.44
CA SER A 193 -39.46 1.15 63.85
C SER A 193 -40.23 2.37 64.34
N ALA A 194 -40.17 3.48 63.60
CA ALA A 194 -40.91 4.71 63.89
C ALA A 194 -42.42 4.49 63.93
N ASN A 195 -42.98 3.75 62.96
CA ASN A 195 -44.40 3.41 62.93
C ASN A 195 -44.81 2.56 64.15
N ARG A 196 -44.00 1.59 64.56
CA ARG A 196 -44.24 0.79 65.76
C ARG A 196 -44.23 1.66 67.02
N ALA A 197 -43.28 2.58 67.14
CA ALA A 197 -43.21 3.51 68.26
C ALA A 197 -44.46 4.42 68.31
N THR A 198 -44.89 4.97 67.18
CA THR A 198 -46.11 5.77 67.08
C THR A 198 -47.35 4.97 67.46
N LEU A 199 -47.51 3.75 66.95
CA LEU A 199 -48.63 2.87 67.31
C LEU A 199 -48.63 2.53 68.80
N SER A 200 -47.46 2.31 69.40
CA SER A 200 -47.35 2.06 70.85
C SER A 200 -47.80 3.27 71.66
N ARG A 201 -47.42 4.48 71.26
CA ARG A 201 -47.85 5.73 71.91
C ARG A 201 -49.36 5.95 71.79
N LEU A 202 -49.93 5.71 70.60
CA LEU A 202 -51.37 5.81 70.37
C LEU A 202 -52.15 4.79 71.23
N ARG A 203 -51.67 3.55 71.33
CA ARG A 203 -52.28 2.54 72.19
C ARG A 203 -52.26 2.94 73.66
N ALA A 204 -51.14 3.46 74.15
CA ALA A 204 -51.04 3.95 75.53
C ALA A 204 -51.97 5.14 75.80
N ALA A 205 -52.12 6.05 74.84
CA ALA A 205 -53.04 7.18 74.95
C ALA A 205 -54.52 6.75 74.95
N LEU A 206 -54.88 5.69 74.21
CA LEU A 206 -56.26 5.20 74.12
C LEU A 206 -56.70 4.32 75.31
N ASN A 207 -55.75 3.70 76.02
CA ASN A 207 -56.00 2.92 77.24
C ASN A 207 -55.18 3.48 78.42
N PRO A 208 -55.54 4.65 78.97
CA PRO A 208 -54.75 5.30 80.02
C PRO A 208 -54.88 4.66 81.41
N GLY A 209 -55.52 3.50 81.57
CA GLY A 209 -55.91 2.96 82.87
C GLY A 209 -56.16 1.45 82.95
N ASN A 210 -55.20 0.64 82.50
CA ASN A 210 -54.96 -0.72 83.00
C ASN A 210 -53.50 -0.82 83.45
#